data_AF-A0A0E0JF54-F1
#
_entry.id   AF-A0A0E0JF54-F1
#
_cell.length_a   1.000
_cell.length_b   1.000
_cell.length_c   1.000
_cell.angle_alpha   90.00
_cell.angle_beta   90.00
_cell.angle_gamma   90.00
#
_symmetry.space_group_name_H-M   'P 1'
#
loop_
_entity.id
_entity.type
_entity.pdbx_description
1 polymer ?
#
loop_
_entity_poly.entity_id
_entity_poly.type
_entity_poly.pdbx_seq_one_letter_code
_entity_poly.pdbx_strand_id
1 'polypeptide(L)'
;MKDYGQVGAFALWDELSPEDRELLVRGTSSQERLSSLDLSRIDRIIRRSLGSQGFTSPTAEPVLEFSMSKVEGRSPEDKERWWKKGLKTISEGKLAVVLLTGGQGTWLGALILKGVSVVVAGNGEVRLCLNQFM
;
A
#
# COMPACT_ATOMS: atom_id res chain seq x y z
N MET A 1 -10.27 -24.73 0.72
CA MET A 1 -9.34 -24.93 -0.42
C MET A 1 -10.00 -25.64 -1.59
N LYS A 2 -10.49 -26.87 -1.40
CA LYS A 2 -11.20 -27.64 -2.45
C LYS A 2 -12.45 -26.93 -2.98
N ASP A 3 -13.25 -26.38 -2.08
CA ASP A 3 -14.50 -25.69 -2.41
C ASP A 3 -14.31 -24.36 -3.16
N TYR A 4 -13.07 -23.84 -3.19
CA TYR A 4 -12.69 -22.61 -3.89
C TYR A 4 -11.80 -22.85 -5.11
N GLY A 5 -11.64 -24.12 -5.54
CA GLY A 5 -10.82 -24.48 -6.69
C GLY A 5 -9.31 -24.27 -6.49
N GLN A 6 -8.85 -24.05 -5.26
CA GLN A 6 -7.44 -23.74 -4.94
C GLN A 6 -6.61 -25.00 -4.59
N VAL A 7 -7.01 -26.18 -5.08
CA VAL A 7 -6.33 -27.45 -4.78
C VAL A 7 -4.89 -27.47 -5.32
N GLY A 8 -4.63 -26.74 -6.41
CA GLY A 8 -3.30 -26.61 -7.00
C GLY A 8 -2.24 -26.01 -6.08
N ALA A 9 -2.64 -25.28 -5.02
CA ALA A 9 -1.70 -24.79 -4.00
C ALA A 9 -0.97 -25.91 -3.24
N PHE A 10 -1.49 -27.15 -3.29
CA PHE A 10 -0.92 -28.34 -2.66
C PHE A 10 -0.39 -29.37 -3.68
N ALA A 11 -0.21 -28.98 -4.95
CA ALA A 11 0.18 -29.91 -6.01
C ALA A 11 1.51 -30.65 -5.75
N LEU A 12 2.43 -30.04 -4.98
CA LEU A 12 3.74 -30.60 -4.62
C LEU A 12 3.81 -31.05 -3.16
N TRP A 13 2.67 -31.22 -2.48
CA TRP A 13 2.64 -31.51 -1.04
C TRP A 13 3.48 -32.74 -0.66
N ASP A 14 3.42 -33.78 -1.48
CA ASP A 14 4.12 -35.05 -1.24
C ASP A 14 5.64 -34.94 -1.42
N GLU A 15 6.12 -33.95 -2.16
CA GLU A 15 7.54 -33.68 -2.40
C GLU A 15 8.19 -32.82 -1.31
N LEU A 16 7.39 -32.19 -0.45
CA LEU A 16 7.87 -31.31 0.61
C LEU A 16 8.41 -32.10 1.81
N SER A 17 9.46 -31.56 2.42
CA SER A 17 9.94 -32.03 3.72
C SER A 17 8.87 -31.85 4.81
N PRO A 18 8.89 -32.65 5.89
CA PRO A 18 8.00 -32.45 7.03
C PRO A 18 8.04 -31.01 7.59
N GLU A 19 9.23 -30.41 7.60
CA GLU A 19 9.46 -29.03 8.04
C GLU A 19 8.82 -28.01 7.09
N ASP A 20 8.95 -28.18 5.78
CA ASP A 20 8.34 -27.29 4.77
C ASP A 20 6.81 -27.40 4.78
N ARG A 21 6.26 -28.60 5.01
CA ARG A 21 4.82 -28.81 5.18
C ARG A 21 4.30 -28.06 6.40
N GLU A 22 5.05 -28.10 7.50
CA GLU A 22 4.72 -27.37 8.70
C GLU A 22 4.84 -25.85 8.49
N LEU A 23 5.84 -25.37 7.76
CA LEU A 23 5.98 -23.96 7.41
C LEU A 23 4.84 -23.45 6.52
N LEU A 24 4.39 -24.26 5.55
CA LEU A 24 3.23 -23.91 4.71
C LEU A 24 1.93 -23.83 5.51
N VAL A 25 1.73 -24.72 6.49
CA VAL A 25 0.47 -24.80 7.25
C VAL A 25 0.45 -23.89 8.49
N ARG A 26 1.55 -23.81 9.24
CA ARG A 26 1.60 -23.22 10.60
C ARG A 26 2.43 -21.93 10.73
N GLY A 27 3.41 -21.69 9.84
CA GLY A 27 4.24 -20.47 9.77
C GLY A 27 4.56 -19.76 11.11
N THR A 28 5.67 -20.11 11.78
CA THR A 28 6.06 -19.53 13.09
C THR A 28 6.70 -18.13 13.04
N SER A 29 6.78 -17.44 11.89
CA SER A 29 7.43 -16.12 11.79
C SER A 29 6.66 -15.16 10.87
N SER A 30 5.85 -14.29 11.48
CA SER A 30 5.23 -13.05 10.97
C SER A 30 4.37 -13.08 9.70
N GLN A 31 4.20 -14.21 9.02
CA GLN A 31 3.25 -14.38 7.92
C GLN A 31 2.57 -15.76 8.07
N GLU A 32 1.38 -15.81 8.66
CA GLU A 32 0.51 -16.99 8.62
C GLU A 32 0.00 -17.14 7.19
N ARG A 33 0.47 -18.14 6.44
CA ARG A 33 0.40 -18.10 4.96
C ARG A 33 -0.82 -18.71 4.31
N LEU A 34 -1.58 -19.60 4.96
CA LEU A 34 -2.70 -20.33 4.34
C LEU A 34 -3.94 -20.42 5.25
N SER A 35 -3.74 -20.61 6.56
CA SER A 35 -4.81 -20.72 7.56
C SER A 35 -5.52 -19.39 7.87
N SER A 36 -4.82 -18.26 7.73
CA SER A 36 -5.35 -16.92 7.96
C SER A 36 -6.08 -16.32 6.75
N LEU A 37 -6.01 -16.98 5.58
CA LEU A 37 -6.62 -16.45 4.36
C LEU A 37 -8.13 -16.70 4.35
N ASP A 38 -8.88 -15.61 4.26
CA ASP A 38 -10.30 -15.64 3.93
C ASP A 38 -10.48 -15.97 2.43
N LEU A 39 -10.53 -17.27 2.14
CA LEU A 39 -10.69 -17.79 0.77
C LEU A 39 -12.01 -17.35 0.13
N SER A 40 -13.07 -17.20 0.92
CA SER A 40 -14.37 -16.69 0.44
C SER A 40 -14.26 -15.26 -0.06
N ARG A 41 -13.55 -14.40 0.68
CA ARG A 41 -13.29 -13.03 0.29
C ARG A 41 -12.40 -12.97 -0.96
N ILE A 42 -11.37 -13.79 -1.04
CA ILE A 42 -10.44 -13.82 -2.18
C ILE A 42 -11.17 -14.25 -3.45
N ASP A 43 -11.92 -15.35 -3.42
CA ASP A 43 -12.72 -15.82 -4.56
C ASP A 43 -13.70 -14.73 -5.03
N ARG A 44 -14.38 -14.05 -4.09
CA ARG A 44 -15.26 -12.93 -4.42
C ARG A 44 -14.54 -11.76 -5.08
N ILE A 45 -13.34 -11.40 -4.61
CA ILE A 45 -12.53 -10.32 -5.20
C ILE A 45 -12.14 -10.72 -6.63
N ILE A 46 -11.61 -11.92 -6.82
CA ILE A 46 -11.15 -12.41 -8.13
C ILE A 46 -12.32 -12.43 -9.13
N ARG A 47 -13.46 -13.03 -8.76
CA ARG A 47 -14.65 -13.09 -9.62
C ARG A 47 -15.16 -11.71 -10.02
N ARG A 48 -15.18 -10.76 -9.07
CA ARG A 48 -15.60 -9.38 -9.37
C ARG A 48 -14.61 -8.67 -10.29
N SER A 49 -13.32 -8.77 -10.02
CA SER A 49 -12.27 -8.10 -10.80
C SER A 49 -12.13 -8.66 -12.22
N LEU A 50 -12.28 -9.96 -12.39
CA LEU A 50 -12.21 -10.61 -13.71
C LEU A 50 -13.56 -10.53 -14.45
N GLY A 51 -14.68 -10.55 -13.74
CA GLY A 51 -16.03 -10.44 -14.31
C GLY A 51 -16.43 -9.02 -14.70
N SER A 52 -15.72 -7.98 -14.27
CA SER A 52 -16.00 -6.58 -14.63
C SER A 52 -15.43 -6.16 -16.00
N GLN A 53 -14.78 -7.07 -16.73
CA GLN A 53 -14.31 -6.84 -18.10
C GLN A 53 -15.52 -6.76 -19.04
N GLY A 54 -16.03 -5.56 -19.30
CA GLY A 54 -17.16 -5.35 -20.22
C GLY A 54 -18.16 -4.25 -19.83
N PHE A 55 -18.00 -3.59 -18.69
CA PHE A 55 -18.78 -2.39 -18.41
C PHE A 55 -18.34 -1.25 -19.32
N THR A 56 -19.28 -0.68 -20.08
CA THR A 56 -19.10 0.63 -20.71
C THR A 56 -18.69 1.61 -19.62
N SER A 57 -17.50 2.20 -19.74
CA SER A 57 -17.05 3.21 -18.78
C SER A 57 -18.15 4.26 -18.67
N PRO A 58 -18.68 4.55 -17.46
CA PRO A 58 -19.57 5.69 -17.30
C PRO A 58 -18.83 6.93 -17.80
N THR A 59 -19.57 7.85 -18.41
CA THR A 59 -19.05 9.16 -18.79
C THR A 59 -18.55 9.85 -17.52
N ALA A 60 -17.23 10.00 -17.41
CA ALA A 60 -16.62 10.73 -16.32
C ALA A 60 -16.73 12.23 -16.64
N GLU A 61 -17.54 12.94 -15.86
CA GLU A 61 -17.62 14.40 -15.94
C GLU A 61 -16.55 15.03 -15.02
N PRO A 62 -15.99 16.18 -15.42
CA PRO A 62 -15.04 16.91 -14.58
C PRO A 62 -15.70 17.42 -13.29
N VAL A 63 -14.92 17.47 -12.22
CA VAL A 63 -15.36 18.04 -10.94
C VAL A 63 -15.64 19.54 -11.10
N LEU A 64 -16.74 20.01 -10.51
CA LEU A 64 -17.16 21.42 -10.58
C LEU A 64 -16.09 22.35 -9.96
N GLU A 65 -15.80 23.46 -10.65
CA GLU A 65 -14.69 24.35 -10.28
C GLU A 65 -14.83 24.97 -8.88
N PHE A 66 -16.04 25.26 -8.42
CA PHE A 66 -16.25 25.83 -7.07
C PHE A 66 -15.90 24.85 -5.93
N SER A 67 -15.83 23.55 -6.23
CA SER A 67 -15.41 22.51 -5.28
C SER A 67 -13.90 22.28 -5.32
N MET A 68 -13.19 22.96 -6.21
CA MET A 68 -11.75 22.87 -6.37
C MET A 68 -11.08 24.11 -5.81
N SER A 69 -9.94 23.92 -5.15
CA SER A 69 -9.09 25.03 -4.75
C SER A 69 -7.69 24.80 -5.27
N LYS A 70 -7.28 25.61 -6.25
CA LYS A 70 -5.91 25.62 -6.78
C LYS A 70 -5.03 26.49 -5.90
N VAL A 71 -3.79 26.07 -5.64
CA VAL A 71 -2.84 26.87 -4.86
C VAL A 71 -2.30 28.04 -5.70
N GLU A 72 -2.09 27.77 -7.00
CA GLU A 72 -1.80 28.77 -8.02
C GLU A 72 -2.99 29.73 -8.15
N GLY A 73 -2.73 31.04 -8.08
CA GLY A 73 -3.75 32.08 -8.18
C GLY A 73 -4.46 32.46 -6.88
N ARG A 74 -4.17 31.82 -5.73
CA ARG A 74 -4.73 32.26 -4.44
C ARG A 74 -4.17 33.61 -4.01
N SER A 75 -5.05 34.43 -3.43
CA SER A 75 -4.69 35.66 -2.73
C SER A 75 -3.69 35.35 -1.61
N PRO A 76 -2.76 36.28 -1.31
CA PRO A 76 -1.85 36.12 -0.17
C PRO A 76 -2.62 35.98 1.16
N GLU A 77 -3.77 36.63 1.29
CA GLU A 77 -4.64 36.55 2.47
C GLU A 77 -5.19 35.14 2.68
N ASP A 78 -5.65 34.49 1.60
CA ASP A 78 -6.17 33.12 1.69
C ASP A 78 -5.06 32.12 2.02
N LYS A 79 -3.86 32.28 1.43
CA LYS A 79 -2.71 31.43 1.74
C LYS A 79 -2.37 31.50 3.23
N GLU A 80 -2.27 32.71 3.77
CA GLU A 80 -1.96 32.95 5.18
C GLU A 80 -3.05 32.40 6.11
N ARG A 81 -4.33 32.60 5.74
CA ARG A 81 -5.47 32.07 6.48
C ARG A 81 -5.43 30.54 6.58
N TRP A 82 -5.20 29.85 5.47
CA TRP A 82 -5.13 28.39 5.45
C TRP A 82 -3.89 27.85 6.17
N TRP A 83 -2.75 28.54 6.04
CA TRP A 83 -1.52 28.21 6.76
C TRP A 83 -1.72 28.24 8.28
N LYS A 84 -2.24 29.35 8.82
CA LYS A 84 -2.56 29.49 10.26
C LYS A 84 -3.54 28.43 10.75
N LYS A 85 -4.56 28.11 9.95
CA LYS A 85 -5.54 27.07 10.29
C LYS A 85 -4.91 25.68 10.36
N GLY A 86 -4.00 25.37 9.43
CA GLY A 86 -3.21 24.14 9.44
C GLY A 86 -2.34 24.02 10.69
N LEU A 87 -1.55 25.06 11.00
CA LEU A 87 -0.71 25.09 12.20
C LEU A 87 -1.51 24.95 13.49
N LYS A 88 -2.68 25.59 13.59
CA LYS A 88 -3.60 25.41 14.72
C LYS A 88 -4.02 23.95 14.87
N THR A 89 -4.39 23.30 13.76
CA THR A 89 -4.81 21.88 13.76
C THR A 89 -3.68 20.95 14.21
N ILE A 90 -2.44 21.25 13.81
CA ILE A 90 -1.24 20.55 14.28
C ILE A 90 -1.04 20.75 15.77
N SER A 91 -1.12 21.99 16.26
CA SER A 91 -0.94 22.30 17.68
C SER A 91 -1.99 21.65 18.59
N GLU A 92 -3.18 21.38 18.05
CA GLU A 92 -4.27 20.67 18.74
C GLU A 92 -4.14 19.14 18.66
N GLY A 93 -3.09 18.60 18.03
CA GLY A 93 -2.89 17.16 17.88
C GLY A 93 -3.90 16.47 16.95
N LYS A 94 -4.56 17.23 16.07
CA LYS A 94 -5.63 16.73 15.19
C LYS A 94 -5.14 16.33 13.79
N LEU A 95 -3.83 16.28 13.57
CA LEU A 95 -3.22 15.87 12.32
C LEU A 95 -2.57 14.48 12.48
N ALA A 96 -2.88 13.57 11.57
CA ALA A 96 -2.17 12.30 11.40
C ALA A 96 -1.66 12.19 9.95
N VAL A 97 -0.50 11.55 9.79
CA VAL A 97 0.09 11.29 8.46
C VAL A 97 0.11 9.78 8.24
N VAL A 98 -0.50 9.33 7.15
CA VAL A 98 -0.42 7.93 6.71
C VAL A 98 0.64 7.84 5.64
N LEU A 99 1.78 7.23 5.98
CA LEU A 99 2.87 6.99 5.05
C LEU A 99 2.70 5.63 4.38
N LEU A 100 2.51 5.63 3.06
CA LEU A 100 2.35 4.41 2.26
C LEU A 100 3.70 3.93 1.71
N THR A 101 4.43 3.12 2.47
CA THR A 101 5.76 2.54 2.09
C THR A 101 5.73 1.04 1.79
N GLY A 102 4.54 0.43 1.66
CA GLY A 102 4.39 -1.01 1.43
C GLY A 102 4.80 -1.51 0.04
N GLY A 103 5.23 -0.62 -0.87
CA GLY A 103 5.64 -1.00 -2.21
C GLY A 103 7.00 -1.70 -2.22
N GLN A 104 7.15 -2.77 -3.00
CA GLN A 104 8.45 -3.43 -3.18
C GLN A 104 9.37 -2.59 -4.09
N GLY A 105 10.62 -2.37 -3.69
CA GLY A 105 11.64 -1.62 -4.43
C GLY A 105 12.29 -2.35 -5.61
N THR A 106 11.68 -3.43 -6.09
CA THR A 106 12.23 -4.30 -7.15
C THR A 106 12.57 -3.58 -8.45
N TRP A 107 11.79 -2.56 -8.81
CA TRP A 107 12.09 -1.70 -9.97
C TRP A 107 13.36 -0.84 -9.81
N LEU A 108 13.83 -0.62 -8.58
CA LEU A 108 15.05 0.14 -8.26
C LEU A 108 16.26 -0.77 -8.06
N GLY A 109 16.14 -2.09 -8.32
CA GLY A 109 17.20 -3.06 -8.08
C GLY A 109 17.51 -3.28 -6.59
N ALA A 110 16.68 -2.75 -5.69
CA ALA A 110 16.90 -2.76 -4.26
C ALA A 110 16.03 -3.82 -3.58
N LEU A 111 16.62 -4.52 -2.61
CA LEU A 111 15.93 -5.51 -1.76
C LEU A 111 15.10 -4.85 -0.63
N ILE A 112 14.94 -3.53 -0.66
CA ILE A 112 14.28 -2.72 0.38
C ILE A 112 12.95 -2.13 -0.09
N LEU A 113 12.11 -1.71 0.87
CA LEU A 113 10.82 -1.08 0.63
C LEU A 113 10.99 0.24 -0.14
N LYS A 114 10.05 0.53 -1.06
CA LYS A 114 9.98 1.81 -1.76
C LYS A 114 9.82 2.94 -0.74
N GLY A 115 10.64 3.98 -0.89
CA GLY A 115 10.64 5.14 0.00
C GLY A 115 11.63 5.04 1.16
N VAL A 116 12.30 3.90 1.34
CA VAL A 116 13.42 3.76 2.28
C VAL A 116 14.72 3.83 1.49
N SER A 117 15.61 4.73 1.84
CA SER A 117 16.98 4.74 1.34
C SER A 117 17.96 4.90 2.50
N VAL A 118 19.02 4.10 2.45
CA VAL A 118 20.10 4.15 3.43
C VAL A 118 21.13 5.12 2.87
N VAL A 119 21.23 6.29 3.48
CA VAL A 119 22.27 7.26 3.16
C VAL A 119 23.34 7.17 4.24
N VAL A 120 24.57 6.87 3.83
CA VAL A 120 25.74 6.99 4.71
C VAL A 120 26.20 8.44 4.59
N ALA A 121 26.01 9.21 5.66
CA ALA A 121 26.51 10.57 5.71
C ALA A 121 28.06 10.56 5.74
N GLY A 122 28.70 11.63 5.27
CA GLY A 122 30.17 11.74 5.18
C GLY A 122 30.91 11.66 6.52
N ASN A 123 30.18 11.63 7.65
CA ASN A 123 30.67 11.38 9.00
C ASN A 123 30.58 9.90 9.43
N GLY A 124 30.18 8.98 8.53
CA GLY A 124 30.00 7.56 8.82
C GLY A 124 28.66 7.20 9.47
N GLU A 125 27.75 8.17 9.66
CA GLU A 125 26.44 7.95 10.29
C GLU A 125 25.43 7.41 9.26
N VAL A 126 24.75 6.32 9.59
CA VAL A 126 23.72 5.72 8.74
C VAL A 126 22.36 6.36 9.07
N ARG A 127 21.75 7.05 8.11
CA ARG A 127 20.42 7.66 8.27
C ARG A 127 19.38 7.00 7.38
N LEU A 128 18.21 6.76 7.96
CA LEU A 128 16.99 6.44 7.22
C LEU A 128 16.41 7.74 6.69
N CYS A 129 16.55 7.96 5.39
CA CYS A 129 15.92 9.10 4.72
C CYS A 129 14.68 8.62 3.96
N LEU A 130 13.57 9.34 4.14
CA LEU A 130 12.44 9.24 3.23
C LEU A 130 12.82 9.97 1.95
N ASN A 131 13.01 9.23 0.86
CA ASN A 131 13.18 9.85 -0.44
C ASN A 131 11.86 10.54 -0.83
N GLN A 132 11.86 11.86 -0.75
CA GLN A 132 10.88 12.65 -1.47
C GLN A 132 11.31 12.60 -2.94
N PHE A 133 10.67 11.74 -3.73
CA PHE A 133 10.77 11.81 -5.18
C PHE A 133 10.25 13.21 -5.57
N MET A 134 11.16 14.09 -5.94
CA MET A 134 10.87 15.33 -6.67
C MET A 134 11.04 15.04 -8.16
#